data_AF-A0A811ARQ1-F1
#
_entry.id   AF-A0A811ARQ1-F1
#
_cell.length_a   1.000
_cell.length_b   1.000
_cell.length_c   1.000
_cell.angle_alpha   90.00
_cell.angle_beta   90.00
_cell.angle_gamma   90.00
#
_symmetry.space_group_name_H-M   'P 1'
#
loop_
_entity.id
_entity.type
_entity.pdbx_description
1 polymer ?
#
loop_
_entity_poly.entity_id
_entity_poly.type
_entity_poly.pdbx_seq_one_letter_code
_entity_poly.pdbx_strand_id
1 'polypeptide(L)' 'MSRHDFKNIFGPCNERLMLKAIRLYGAFSMLNVCFSNDKLLSIGMPKPPKFTDYIKYCIETTKHLSIQQQMEVDFK' A
#
# COMPACT_ATOMS: atom_id res chain seq x y z
N MET A 1 -17.62 6.79 -7.34
CA MET A 1 -17.26 7.49 -6.09
C MET A 1 -17.61 8.95 -6.25
N SER A 2 -18.41 9.51 -5.35
CA SER A 2 -18.58 10.96 -5.29
C SER A 2 -17.32 11.58 -4.65
N ARG A 3 -17.01 12.85 -4.91
CA ARG A 3 -15.88 13.54 -4.24
C ARG A 3 -16.02 13.55 -2.71
N HIS A 4 -17.25 13.49 -2.20
CA HIS A 4 -17.51 13.50 -0.77
C HIS A 4 -17.05 12.21 -0.07
N ASP A 5 -17.02 11.08 -0.78
CA ASP A 5 -16.57 9.80 -0.20
C ASP A 5 -15.04 9.75 -0.02
N PHE A 6 -14.29 10.53 -0.80
CA PHE A 6 -12.84 10.46 -0.84
C PHE A 6 -12.21 10.83 0.51
N LYS A 7 -12.65 11.95 1.11
CA LYS A 7 -12.18 12.38 2.43
C LYS A 7 -12.65 11.46 3.55
N ASN A 8 -13.81 10.81 3.39
CA ASN A 8 -14.30 9.86 4.39
C ASN A 8 -13.47 8.57 4.39
N ILE A 9 -13.00 8.13 3.22
CA ILE A 9 -12.19 6.91 3.07
C ILE A 9 -10.72 7.16 3.45
N PHE A 10 -10.13 8.24 2.94
CA PHE A 10 -8.68 8.50 3.05
C PHE A 10 -8.31 9.57 4.09
N GLY A 11 -9.29 10.18 4.76
CA GLY A 11 -9.03 11.27 5.70
C GLY A 11 -8.47 12.53 5.01
N PRO A 12 -7.83 13.44 5.79
CA PRO A 12 -7.17 14.62 5.24
C PRO A 12 -6.04 14.21 4.30
N CYS A 13 -6.20 14.42 2.99
CA CYS A 13 -5.22 14.05 1.96
C CYS A 13 -5.12 15.07 0.81
N ASN A 14 -4.00 15.04 0.07
CA ASN A 14 -3.90 15.73 -1.22
C ASN A 14 -4.56 14.85 -2.30
N GLU A 15 -5.83 15.14 -2.60
CA GLU A 15 -6.66 14.34 -3.51
C GLU A 15 -6.00 14.12 -4.88
N ARG A 16 -5.32 15.14 -5.43
CA ARG A 16 -4.66 15.02 -6.74
C ARG A 16 -3.50 14.03 -6.70
N LEU A 17 -2.68 14.07 -5.65
CA LEU A 17 -1.57 13.11 -5.47
C LEU A 17 -2.11 11.71 -5.21
N MET A 18 -3.13 11.56 -4.38
CA MET A 18 -3.77 10.27 -4.13
C MET A 18 -4.33 9.64 -5.40
N LEU A 19 -5.06 10.41 -6.21
CA LEU A 19 -5.58 9.92 -7.50
C LEU A 19 -4.47 9.55 -8.47
N LYS A 20 -3.35 10.30 -8.49
CA LYS A 20 -2.16 9.93 -9.27
C LYS A 20 -1.59 8.59 -8.80
N ALA A 21 -1.49 8.37 -7.49
CA ALA A 21 -1.01 7.13 -6.90
C ALA A 21 -1.90 5.93 -7.23
N ILE A 22 -3.22 6.07 -7.02
CA ILE A 22 -4.20 5.02 -7.33
C ILE A 22 -4.10 4.60 -8.80
N ARG A 23 -3.98 5.57 -9.72
CA ARG A 23 -3.83 5.27 -11.15
C ARG A 23 -2.49 4.59 -11.46
N LEU A 24 -1.40 5.02 -10.82
CA LEU A 24 -0.08 4.42 -11.00
C LEU A 24 -0.05 2.97 -10.52
N TYR A 25 -0.49 2.74 -9.27
CA TYR A 25 -0.53 1.39 -8.67
C TYR A 25 -1.53 0.48 -9.40
N GLY A 26 -2.66 1.03 -9.85
CA GLY A 26 -3.62 0.30 -10.69
C GLY A 26 -3.02 -0.08 -12.05
N ALA A 27 -2.25 0.80 -12.69
CA ALA A 27 -1.58 0.47 -13.95
C ALA A 27 -0.50 -0.60 -13.76
N PHE A 28 0.25 -0.52 -12.66
CA PHE A 28 1.27 -1.50 -12.31
C PHE A 28 0.67 -2.88 -12.04
N SER A 29 -0.49 -2.98 -11.37
CA SER A 29 -1.13 -4.27 -11.10
C SER A 29 -1.58 -4.99 -12.38
N MET A 30 -1.92 -4.26 -13.44
CA MET A 30 -2.25 -4.84 -14.75
C MET A 30 -1.06 -5.53 -15.43
N LEU A 31 0.18 -5.21 -15.04
CA LEU A 31 1.37 -5.90 -15.56
C LEU A 31 1.43 -7.37 -15.10
N ASN A 32 0.60 -7.77 -14.12
CA ASN A 32 0.46 -9.13 -13.60
C ASN A 32 1.81 -9.77 -13.22
N VAL A 33 2.72 -8.96 -12.68
CA VAL A 33 4.04 -9.42 -12.23
C VAL A 33 3.86 -10.06 -10.86
N CYS A 34 4.04 -11.38 -10.79
CA CYS A 34 3.93 -12.13 -9.54
C CYS A 34 5.30 -12.68 -9.12
N PHE A 35 5.54 -12.71 -7.81
CA PHE A 35 6.68 -13.44 -7.26
C PHE A 35 6.38 -14.93 -7.21
N SER A 36 7.37 -15.74 -7.57
CA SER A 36 7.32 -17.19 -7.34
C SER A 36 7.76 -17.48 -5.90
N ASN A 37 6.81 -17.94 -5.08
CA ASN A 37 7.12 -18.33 -3.69
C ASN A 37 8.17 -19.44 -3.64
N ASP A 38 8.09 -20.42 -4.54
CA ASP A 38 9.08 -21.50 -4.61
C ASP A 38 10.49 -20.96 -4.89
N LYS A 39 10.61 -20.00 -5.81
CA LYS A 39 11.89 -19.35 -6.09
C LYS A 39 12.40 -18.58 -4.87
N LEU A 40 11.57 -17.79 -4.21
CA LEU A 40 11.95 -17.03 -3.02
C LEU A 40 12.43 -17.95 -1.88
N LEU A 41 11.74 -19.07 -1.66
CA LEU A 41 12.14 -20.07 -0.68
C LEU A 41 13.45 -20.78 -1.09
N SER A 42 13.63 -21.08 -2.38
CA SER A 42 14.84 -21.75 -2.88
C SER A 42 16.12 -20.92 -2.70
N ILE A 43 16.00 -19.58 -2.70
CA ILE A 43 17.12 -18.66 -2.44
C ILE A 43 17.31 -18.34 -0.96
N GLY A 44 16.57 -19.01 -0.06
CA GLY A 44 16.72 -18.89 1.38
C GLY A 44 15.91 -17.76 2.04
N MET A 45 14.95 -17.14 1.34
CA MET A 45 14.04 -16.22 2.03
C MET A 45 13.13 -16.97 3.00
N PRO A 46 12.84 -16.42 4.19
CA PRO A 46 11.92 -17.05 5.12
C PRO A 46 10.50 -17.04 4.56
N LYS A 47 9.68 -17.99 5.02
CA LYS A 47 8.25 -17.98 4.69
C LYS A 47 7.62 -16.68 5.19
N PRO A 48 6.72 -16.05 4.39
CA PRO A 48 6.04 -14.86 4.83
C PRO A 48 5.21 -15.15 6.09
N PRO A 49 5.10 -14.20 7.03
CA PRO A 49 4.22 -14.36 8.18
C PRO A 49 2.77 -14.46 7.71
N LYS A 50 1.89 -15.04 8.54
CA LYS A 50 0.45 -15.00 8.26
C LYS A 50 -0.01 -13.55 8.25
N PHE A 51 -0.96 -13.23 7.39
CA PHE A 51 -1.54 -11.90 7.31
C PHE A 51 -2.06 -11.42 8.69
N THR A 52 -2.69 -12.31 9.46
CA THR A 52 -3.20 -12.03 10.81
C THR A 52 -2.12 -11.60 11.79
N ASP A 53 -0.90 -12.10 11.61
CA ASP A 53 0.23 -11.77 12.47
C ASP A 53 0.87 -10.45 12.00
N TYR A 54 0.91 -10.22 10.69
CA TYR A 54 1.51 -9.04 10.08
C TYR A 54 0.66 -7.77 10.24
N ILE A 55 -0.67 -7.86 10.10
CA ILE A 55 -1.57 -6.70 10.08
C ILE A 55 -1.49 -5.86 11.36
N LYS A 56 -1.18 -6.49 12.50
CA LYS A 56 -0.96 -5.79 13.77
C LYS A 56 0.18 -4.79 13.66
N TYR A 57 1.29 -5.15 13.02
CA TYR A 57 2.42 -4.25 12.82
C TYR A 57 2.06 -3.09 11.90
N CYS A 58 1.28 -3.34 10.84
CA CYS A 58 0.79 -2.27 9.97
C CYS A 58 0.01 -1.22 10.75
N ILE A 59 -0.91 -1.66 11.63
CA ILE A 59 -1.71 -0.74 12.46
C ILE A 59 -0.80 0.01 13.44
N GLU A 60 0.02 -0.70 14.22
CA GLU A 60 0.85 -0.08 15.26
C GLU A 60 1.83 0.95 14.72
N THR A 61 2.38 0.72 13.53
CA THR A 61 3.35 1.62 12.90
C THR A 61 2.71 2.78 12.16
N THR A 62 1.42 2.71 11.82
CA THR A 62 0.74 3.75 11.02
C THR A 62 -0.38 4.51 11.74
N LYS A 63 -0.84 4.04 12.91
CA LYS A 63 -1.98 4.61 13.67
C LYS A 63 -1.90 6.11 14.00
N HIS A 64 -0.72 6.72 13.92
CA HIS A 64 -0.51 8.15 14.19
C HIS A 64 0.01 8.92 12.96
N LEU A 65 0.02 8.27 11.79
CA LEU A 65 0.50 8.86 10.56
C LEU A 65 -0.67 9.10 9.61
N SER A 66 -0.76 10.33 9.08
CA SER A 66 -1.62 10.59 7.93
C SER A 66 -1.12 9.84 6.69
N ILE A 67 -2.00 9.65 5.72
CA ILE A 67 -1.64 9.00 4.46
C ILE A 67 -0.53 9.76 3.72
N GLN A 68 -0.50 11.09 3.78
CA GLN A 68 0.56 11.90 3.14
C GLN A 68 1.92 11.66 3.77
N GLN A 69 1.98 11.50 5.10
CA GLN A 69 3.24 11.19 5.79
C GLN A 69 3.74 9.80 5.40
N GLN A 70 2.82 8.83 5.25
CA GLN A 70 3.18 7.49 4.79
C GLN A 70 3.67 7.48 3.33
N MET A 71 3.17 8.41 2.50
CA MET A 71 3.48 8.50 1.07
C MET A 71 4.52 9.57 0.72
N GLU A 72 5.25 10.11 1.70
CA GLU A 72 6.18 11.23 1.49
C GLU A 72 7.28 10.90 0.46
N VAL A 73 7.61 9.62 0.32
CA VAL A 73 8.66 9.13 -0.60
C VAL A 73 8.14 8.64 -1.96
N ASP A 74 6.83 8.52 -2.15
CA ASP A 74 6.25 7.91 -3.36
C ASP A 74 6.29 8.81 -4.59
N PHE A 75 6.28 10.14 -4.40
CA PHE A 75 6.20 11.13 -5.48
C PHE A 75 7.30 12.21 -5.40
N LYS A 76 8.45 11.85 -4.82
CA LYS A 76 9.65 12.70 -4.83
C LYS A 76 10.17 12.90 -6.25
#